data_AF-A0AAE4CYS0-F1
#
_entry.id   AF-A0AAE4CYS0-F1
#
_cell.length_a   1.000
_cell.length_b   1.000
_cell.length_c   1.000
_cell.angle_alpha   90.00
_cell.angle_beta   90.00
_cell.angle_gamma   90.00
#
_symmetry.space_group_name_H-M   'P 1'
#
loop_
_entity.id
_entity.type
_entity.pdbx_description
1 polymer ?
#
loop_
_entity_poly.entity_id
_entity_poly.type
_entity_poly.pdbx_seq_one_letter_code
_entity_poly.pdbx_strand_id
1 'polypeptide(L)'
;MPRISLSATLLLVVLALSAAAARADVAPQYFDLPVGHPAAGGIAADADGDVWLGSGSRSDAPELARLRVATGAVELYPTPKLPDVGCCANLVRSLTFEPSRRKIWFSQADGIVGTANPAATVPGTSTGFEAVLLRTQLNNVARSAFSPDVADLAADPRGSGTVWFTERSTTNVDPFPGARIGSMSNAAGVPFEYANIAVQGTSRSIDSLRYDAQPAGIAVGPDGKPWFAESDPGNPGWRLATPRSATVYDEISLPCGVGAPCSGSYTGTGVTDVAVGADNALWFTNELRREIGRLSPDRSSFKAYRLADIDPALAAGRPFAVTTASDGTIWAAIYGGYSSAAANAIVKITPQTREDADAGFNVWRLGFERQPLAVTDDRRGNIWFSVSAISSTTASSFGRLAGVVGGGTPDPGNRDPGGGVTPPGGTPATPVPPPRTVRATATPPGRPTVSGDTATIDQICVGPPEDKCSLVYIISAHEYVTGFPNTRTDDRDRGTRALASASAAAKKKPTKRAARRRTRALILGQKFVTLKGGQRAKVRVTLNAAGRRLLKRSGKLTLYLTATQRGADGVGKRIKAVKVTFRAKRAGRRAPAKKRR
;
A
#
# COMPACT_ATOMS: atom_id res chain seq x y z
N MET A 1 -57.42 40.12 51.87
CA MET A 1 -56.58 41.25 52.36
C MET A 1 -55.57 40.66 53.35
N PRO A 2 -54.28 41.06 53.43
CA PRO A 2 -53.39 41.93 52.61
C PRO A 2 -52.42 41.09 51.72
N ARG A 3 -51.65 41.52 50.70
CA ARG A 3 -50.78 42.67 50.32
C ARG A 3 -49.27 42.42 50.60
N ILE A 4 -48.44 42.61 49.54
CA ILE A 4 -46.98 42.95 49.50
C ILE A 4 -46.06 41.69 49.52
N SER A 5 -45.02 41.46 48.69
CA SER A 5 -44.07 42.34 47.98
C SER A 5 -43.18 41.60 46.94
N LEU A 6 -42.69 42.36 45.95
CA LEU A 6 -41.35 42.37 45.31
C LEU A 6 -40.75 41.10 44.66
N SER A 7 -40.54 41.12 43.34
CA SER A 7 -39.30 41.61 42.70
C SER A 7 -39.04 41.00 41.33
N ALA A 8 -38.67 41.87 40.38
CA ALA A 8 -38.29 41.56 39.02
C ALA A 8 -36.85 41.01 38.93
N THR A 9 -36.66 39.99 38.10
CA THR A 9 -35.35 39.69 37.50
C THR A 9 -35.54 39.43 36.01
N LEU A 10 -35.11 40.40 35.21
CA LEU A 10 -35.03 40.38 33.76
C LEU A 10 -33.85 39.48 33.35
N LEU A 11 -34.12 38.30 32.78
CA LEU A 11 -33.08 37.45 32.18
C LEU A 11 -33.04 37.73 30.67
N LEU A 12 -32.08 38.56 30.25
CA LEU A 12 -31.73 38.76 28.85
C LEU A 12 -31.05 37.47 28.34
N VAL A 13 -31.76 36.66 27.54
CA VAL A 13 -31.15 35.56 26.78
C VAL A 13 -30.68 36.15 25.45
N VAL A 14 -29.38 36.41 25.34
CA VAL A 14 -28.72 36.73 24.06
C VAL A 14 -28.59 35.43 23.28
N LEU A 15 -29.51 35.19 22.34
CA LEU A 15 -29.35 34.16 21.31
C LEU A 15 -28.25 34.63 20.34
N ALA A 16 -27.03 34.12 20.53
CA ALA A 16 -26.02 34.19 19.48
C ALA A 16 -26.40 33.20 18.37
N LEU A 17 -27.09 33.67 17.34
CA LEU A 17 -27.17 32.94 16.07
C LEU A 17 -25.78 32.96 15.42
N SER A 18 -25.04 31.87 15.57
CA SER A 18 -23.94 31.57 14.66
C SER A 18 -24.53 31.26 13.30
N ALA A 19 -24.55 32.25 12.41
CA ALA A 19 -24.76 32.04 11.00
C ALA A 19 -23.54 31.28 10.43
N ALA A 20 -23.55 29.95 10.57
CA ALA A 20 -22.79 29.11 9.66
C ALA A 20 -23.42 29.29 8.28
N ALA A 21 -22.87 30.22 7.48
CA ALA A 21 -23.20 30.31 6.08
C ALA A 21 -22.78 28.98 5.43
N ALA A 22 -23.74 28.07 5.28
CA ALA A 22 -23.62 26.90 4.43
C ALA A 22 -23.29 27.42 3.03
N ARG A 23 -22.01 27.38 2.64
CA ARG A 23 -21.64 27.54 1.24
C ARG A 23 -22.38 26.44 0.48
N ALA A 24 -23.21 26.84 -0.50
CA ALA A 24 -23.81 25.87 -1.41
C ALA A 24 -22.67 25.03 -2.02
N ASP A 25 -22.76 23.71 -1.92
CA ASP A 25 -21.75 22.81 -2.46
C ASP A 25 -21.58 23.07 -3.95
N VAL A 26 -20.34 23.33 -4.39
CA VAL A 26 -20.02 23.52 -5.81
C VAL A 26 -20.38 22.25 -6.58
N ALA A 27 -21.30 22.36 -7.54
CA ALA A 27 -21.69 21.23 -8.37
C ALA A 27 -20.56 20.85 -9.35
N PRO A 28 -20.22 19.55 -9.49
CA PRO A 28 -19.24 19.12 -10.49
C PRO A 28 -19.70 19.41 -11.92
N GLN A 29 -18.76 19.86 -12.75
CA GLN A 29 -18.94 20.01 -14.20
C GLN A 29 -18.28 18.83 -14.93
N TYR A 30 -18.84 18.42 -16.07
CA TYR A 30 -18.32 17.30 -16.86
C TYR A 30 -18.12 17.69 -18.32
N PHE A 31 -17.00 17.25 -18.89
CA PHE A 31 -16.65 17.44 -20.30
C PHE A 31 -16.38 16.07 -20.90
N ASP A 32 -17.31 15.61 -21.73
CA ASP A 32 -17.31 14.25 -22.24
C ASP A 32 -16.27 14.04 -23.35
N LEU A 33 -15.58 12.90 -23.27
CA LEU A 33 -14.79 12.38 -24.37
C LEU A 33 -15.73 11.82 -25.46
N PRO A 34 -15.25 11.68 -26.71
CA PRO A 34 -15.97 10.90 -27.71
C PRO A 34 -16.26 9.47 -27.20
N VAL A 35 -17.44 8.95 -27.53
CA VAL A 35 -17.82 7.57 -27.14
C VAL A 35 -16.82 6.57 -27.71
N GLY A 36 -16.46 5.55 -26.92
CA GLY A 36 -15.46 4.55 -27.29
C GLY A 36 -14.03 4.88 -26.82
N HIS A 37 -13.82 6.07 -26.25
CA HIS A 37 -12.53 6.48 -25.67
C HIS A 37 -12.62 6.47 -24.13
N PRO A 38 -12.32 5.34 -23.48
CA PRO A 38 -12.36 5.26 -22.02
C PRO A 38 -11.27 6.13 -21.41
N ALA A 39 -11.57 6.82 -20.31
CA ALA A 39 -10.55 7.45 -19.49
C ALA A 39 -9.74 6.36 -18.77
N ALA A 40 -8.42 6.48 -18.86
CA ALA A 40 -7.45 5.66 -18.16
C ALA A 40 -6.99 6.36 -16.86
N GLY A 41 -5.94 5.78 -16.24
CA GLY A 41 -5.28 6.42 -15.11
C GLY A 41 -4.52 7.69 -15.53
N GLY A 42 -4.34 8.62 -14.60
CA GLY A 42 -3.58 9.85 -14.80
C GLY A 42 -4.38 11.03 -15.32
N ILE A 43 -4.18 12.19 -14.69
CA ILE A 43 -4.71 13.47 -15.13
C ILE A 43 -3.73 14.58 -14.73
N ALA A 44 -3.48 15.54 -15.62
CA ALA A 44 -2.59 16.65 -15.35
C ALA A 44 -3.10 17.93 -16.02
N ALA A 45 -3.03 19.06 -15.32
CA ALA A 45 -3.21 20.37 -15.92
C ALA A 45 -1.88 20.92 -16.41
N ASP A 46 -1.84 21.49 -17.62
CA ASP A 46 -0.68 22.20 -18.12
C ASP A 46 -0.65 23.66 -17.67
N ALA A 47 0.44 24.37 -18.00
CA ALA A 47 0.61 25.76 -17.59
C ALA A 47 -0.38 26.74 -18.24
N ASP A 48 -1.00 26.37 -19.37
CA ASP A 48 -2.02 27.21 -20.02
C ASP A 48 -3.41 26.99 -19.41
N GLY A 49 -3.53 26.01 -18.51
CA GLY A 49 -4.77 25.66 -17.83
C GLY A 49 -5.59 24.62 -18.59
N ASP A 50 -5.06 24.06 -19.68
CA ASP A 50 -5.68 22.93 -20.35
C ASP A 50 -5.40 21.65 -19.56
N VAL A 51 -6.31 20.68 -19.68
CA VAL A 51 -6.27 19.47 -18.86
C VAL A 51 -6.11 18.24 -19.74
N TRP A 52 -5.20 17.37 -19.35
CA TRP A 52 -4.83 16.17 -20.08
C TRP A 52 -5.17 14.94 -19.26
N LEU A 53 -5.67 13.88 -19.90
CA LEU A 53 -5.82 12.56 -19.30
C LEU A 53 -5.45 11.45 -20.27
N GLY A 54 -5.10 10.28 -19.74
CA GLY A 54 -4.90 9.08 -20.54
C GLY A 54 -6.22 8.59 -21.11
N SER A 55 -6.27 8.28 -22.40
CA SER A 55 -7.50 7.90 -23.12
C SER A 55 -7.28 6.70 -24.03
N GLY A 56 -8.35 5.97 -24.31
CA GLY A 56 -8.32 4.87 -25.25
C GLY A 56 -8.08 3.52 -24.59
N SER A 57 -8.42 2.47 -25.35
CA SER A 57 -8.30 1.09 -24.90
C SER A 57 -7.02 0.43 -25.43
N ARG A 58 -6.87 -0.88 -25.21
CA ARG A 58 -5.71 -1.71 -25.58
C ARG A 58 -5.36 -1.54 -27.07
N SER A 59 -4.47 -0.61 -27.35
CA SER A 59 -3.95 -0.25 -28.68
C SER A 59 -2.43 -0.35 -28.66
N ASP A 60 -1.81 -0.42 -29.83
CA ASP A 60 -0.35 -0.26 -29.99
C ASP A 60 0.10 1.22 -29.87
N ALA A 61 -0.85 2.15 -29.95
CA ALA A 61 -0.70 3.56 -29.60
C ALA A 61 -1.94 4.02 -28.82
N PRO A 62 -1.98 3.87 -27.48
CA PRO A 62 -3.04 4.47 -26.69
C PRO A 62 -2.96 6.01 -26.80
N GLU A 63 -4.04 6.70 -26.49
CA GLU A 63 -4.19 8.13 -26.73
C GLU A 63 -4.04 8.95 -25.45
N LEU A 64 -3.75 10.23 -25.58
CA LEU A 64 -4.05 11.24 -24.58
C LEU A 64 -5.24 12.08 -25.06
N ALA A 65 -6.16 12.41 -24.16
CA ALA A 65 -7.17 13.42 -24.41
C ALA A 65 -6.74 14.74 -23.77
N ARG A 66 -6.95 15.86 -24.48
CA ARG A 66 -6.76 17.23 -23.97
C ARG A 66 -8.09 17.96 -24.00
N LEU A 67 -8.50 18.52 -22.87
CA LEU A 67 -9.56 19.50 -22.78
C LEU A 67 -8.96 20.90 -22.91
N ARG A 68 -9.37 21.63 -23.95
CA ARG A 68 -9.13 23.05 -24.09
C ARG A 68 -10.11 23.80 -23.20
N VAL A 69 -9.68 24.16 -21.98
CA VAL A 69 -10.61 24.64 -20.94
C VAL A 69 -11.32 25.92 -21.35
N ALA A 70 -10.65 26.80 -22.10
CA ALA A 70 -11.21 28.05 -22.59
C ALA A 70 -12.38 27.85 -23.57
N THR A 71 -12.40 26.78 -24.35
CA THR A 71 -13.41 26.52 -25.39
C THR A 71 -14.34 25.35 -25.05
N GLY A 72 -13.95 24.49 -24.10
CA GLY A 72 -14.60 23.22 -23.81
C GLY A 72 -14.32 22.12 -24.85
N ALA A 73 -13.46 22.37 -25.83
CA ALA A 73 -13.16 21.38 -26.88
C ALA A 73 -12.28 20.24 -26.35
N VAL A 74 -12.60 19.00 -26.73
CA VAL A 74 -11.81 17.80 -26.41
C VAL A 74 -11.08 17.33 -27.66
N GLU A 75 -9.75 17.22 -27.56
CA GLU A 75 -8.84 16.83 -28.63
C GLU A 75 -8.16 15.50 -28.26
N LEU A 76 -7.99 14.59 -29.22
CA LEU A 76 -7.35 13.28 -29.02
C LEU A 76 -6.00 13.21 -29.73
N TYR A 77 -5.02 12.58 -29.08
CA TYR A 77 -3.65 12.46 -29.58
C TYR A 77 -3.12 11.04 -29.38
N PRO A 78 -2.90 10.25 -30.45
CA PRO A 78 -2.22 8.98 -30.32
C PRO A 78 -0.77 9.19 -29.85
N THR A 79 -0.33 8.36 -28.91
CA THR A 79 1.08 8.33 -28.50
C THR A 79 1.98 7.76 -29.62
N PRO A 80 3.30 8.06 -29.63
CA PRO A 80 4.21 7.51 -30.63
C PRO A 80 4.27 5.98 -30.61
N LYS A 81 4.15 5.35 -31.79
CA LYS A 81 4.40 3.91 -31.96
C LYS A 81 5.90 3.64 -31.95
N LEU A 82 6.38 2.91 -30.94
CA LEU A 82 7.79 2.51 -30.86
C LEU A 82 8.00 1.11 -31.47
N PRO A 83 9.13 0.87 -32.17
CA PRO A 83 9.50 -0.46 -32.64
C PRO A 83 9.61 -1.46 -31.48
N ASP A 84 9.32 -2.74 -31.76
CA ASP A 84 9.50 -3.86 -30.83
C ASP A 84 8.63 -3.83 -29.55
N VAL A 85 7.53 -3.05 -29.57
CA VAL A 85 6.46 -3.13 -28.57
C VAL A 85 5.40 -4.09 -29.10
N GLY A 86 5.12 -5.17 -28.36
CA GLY A 86 4.12 -6.15 -28.75
C GLY A 86 2.72 -5.54 -28.85
N CYS A 87 1.92 -5.99 -29.81
CA CYS A 87 0.55 -5.46 -29.93
C CYS A 87 -0.33 -5.88 -28.75
N CYS A 88 -1.20 -4.94 -28.39
CA CYS A 88 -2.56 -5.21 -27.91
C CYS A 88 -2.71 -5.49 -26.40
N ALA A 89 -2.16 -4.65 -25.52
CA ALA A 89 -2.68 -4.49 -24.15
C ALA A 89 -2.23 -3.18 -23.46
N ASN A 90 -1.77 -2.18 -24.22
CA ASN A 90 -1.07 -1.04 -23.64
C ASN A 90 -2.08 -0.02 -23.14
N LEU A 91 -1.76 0.60 -22.02
CA LEU A 91 -2.60 1.61 -21.37
C LEU A 91 -1.68 2.73 -20.91
N VAL A 92 -2.13 3.97 -21.13
CA VAL A 92 -1.56 5.11 -20.42
C VAL A 92 -1.92 4.96 -18.94
N ARG A 93 -0.90 5.01 -18.08
CA ARG A 93 -1.00 4.74 -16.65
C ARG A 93 -1.14 6.02 -15.83
N SER A 94 -0.27 6.98 -16.10
CA SER A 94 -0.24 8.25 -15.38
C SER A 94 0.25 9.40 -16.25
N LEU A 95 -0.09 10.62 -15.83
CA LEU A 95 0.37 11.87 -16.42
C LEU A 95 0.84 12.83 -15.33
N THR A 96 1.89 13.59 -15.59
CA THR A 96 2.32 14.71 -14.74
C THR A 96 2.78 15.89 -15.59
N PHE A 97 2.56 17.11 -15.13
CA PHE A 97 3.10 18.31 -15.78
C PHE A 97 4.48 18.66 -15.22
N GLU A 98 5.45 18.85 -16.10
CA GLU A 98 6.82 19.27 -15.77
C GLU A 98 6.99 20.77 -16.08
N PRO A 99 7.09 21.63 -15.06
CA PRO A 99 6.95 23.07 -15.24
C PRO A 99 8.15 23.75 -15.90
N SER A 100 9.37 23.20 -15.76
CA SER A 100 10.59 23.87 -16.26
C SER A 100 10.70 23.85 -17.78
N ARG A 101 10.15 22.82 -18.43
CA ARG A 101 10.10 22.69 -19.90
C ARG A 101 8.69 22.74 -20.46
N ARG A 102 7.69 22.93 -19.60
CA ARG A 102 6.26 22.98 -19.95
C ARG A 102 5.80 21.74 -20.73
N LYS A 103 6.26 20.56 -20.32
CA LYS A 103 5.89 19.28 -20.96
C LYS A 103 4.91 18.49 -20.11
N ILE A 104 3.96 17.84 -20.75
CA ILE A 104 3.19 16.74 -20.13
C ILE A 104 4.03 15.48 -20.26
N TRP A 105 4.27 14.80 -19.16
CA TRP A 105 4.89 13.48 -19.14
C TRP A 105 3.79 12.43 -19.01
N PHE A 106 3.98 11.29 -19.66
CA PHE A 106 3.07 10.15 -19.57
C PHE A 106 3.83 8.83 -19.44
N SER A 107 3.23 7.87 -18.74
CA SER A 107 3.74 6.50 -18.60
C SER A 107 2.79 5.51 -19.23
N GLN A 108 3.32 4.35 -19.65
CA GLN A 108 2.52 3.25 -20.17
C GLN A 108 2.93 1.90 -19.54
N ALA A 109 1.97 0.98 -19.57
CA ALA A 109 2.10 -0.35 -18.96
C ALA A 109 3.12 -1.29 -19.64
N ASP A 110 3.67 -0.89 -20.79
CA ASP A 110 4.59 -1.64 -21.64
C ASP A 110 6.03 -1.11 -21.59
N GLY A 111 6.34 -0.26 -20.61
CA GLY A 111 7.68 0.27 -20.38
C GLY A 111 7.95 1.61 -21.03
N ILE A 112 6.93 2.26 -21.61
CA ILE A 112 7.11 3.57 -22.24
C ILE A 112 7.02 4.69 -21.20
N VAL A 113 8.00 5.59 -21.24
CA VAL A 113 7.93 6.93 -20.66
C VAL A 113 8.05 7.92 -21.80
N GLY A 114 7.12 8.85 -21.89
CA GLY A 114 7.13 9.84 -22.96
C GLY A 114 6.71 11.23 -22.50
N THR A 115 6.82 12.17 -23.43
CA THR A 115 6.44 13.56 -23.24
C THR A 115 5.59 14.06 -24.40
N ALA A 116 4.71 15.02 -24.11
CA ALA A 116 4.02 15.84 -25.08
C ALA A 116 4.38 17.31 -24.80
N ASN A 117 4.69 18.07 -25.85
CA ASN A 117 4.79 19.52 -25.80
C ASN A 117 3.44 20.13 -26.20
N PRO A 118 2.64 20.66 -25.25
CA PRO A 118 1.30 21.19 -25.53
C PRO A 118 1.26 22.26 -26.63
N ALA A 119 2.34 23.01 -26.85
CA ALA A 119 2.44 24.03 -27.89
C ALA A 119 2.70 23.48 -29.30
N ALA A 120 3.15 22.22 -29.41
CA ALA A 120 3.52 21.59 -30.68
C ALA A 120 2.60 20.42 -31.07
N THR A 121 1.62 20.07 -30.23
CA THR A 121 0.73 18.94 -30.49
C THR A 121 -0.30 19.25 -31.58
N VAL A 122 -0.51 18.30 -32.50
CA VAL A 122 -1.54 18.38 -33.55
C VAL A 122 -2.58 17.26 -33.34
N PRO A 123 -3.87 17.59 -33.15
CA PRO A 123 -4.92 16.59 -32.90
C PRO A 123 -4.94 15.47 -33.97
N GLY A 124 -5.17 14.23 -33.53
CA GLY A 124 -5.16 13.04 -34.38
C GLY A 124 -3.78 12.53 -34.77
N THR A 125 -2.70 13.15 -34.29
CA THR A 125 -1.32 12.75 -34.59
C THR A 125 -0.46 12.65 -33.32
N SER A 126 0.70 12.02 -33.44
CA SER A 126 1.74 12.04 -32.40
C SER A 126 2.74 13.19 -32.57
N THR A 127 2.46 14.20 -33.41
CA THR A 127 3.34 15.36 -33.57
C THR A 127 3.45 16.10 -32.23
N GLY A 128 4.67 16.50 -31.85
CA GLY A 128 4.95 17.14 -30.56
C GLY A 128 5.13 16.15 -29.40
N PHE A 129 5.10 14.84 -29.67
CA PHE A 129 5.38 13.79 -28.69
C PHE A 129 6.78 13.19 -28.88
N GLU A 130 7.38 12.78 -27.77
CA GLU A 130 8.62 12.01 -27.69
C GLU A 130 8.39 10.83 -26.75
N ALA A 131 9.00 9.68 -27.00
CA ALA A 131 8.84 8.50 -26.15
C ALA A 131 10.10 7.63 -26.15
N VAL A 132 10.39 7.04 -24.99
CA VAL A 132 11.50 6.10 -24.81
C VAL A 132 10.94 4.82 -24.19
N LEU A 133 11.39 3.68 -24.72
CA LEU A 133 11.10 2.37 -24.17
C LEU A 133 12.18 1.98 -23.15
N LEU A 134 11.77 1.77 -21.90
CA LEU A 134 12.64 1.26 -20.84
C LEU A 134 12.92 -0.22 -21.06
N ARG A 135 14.20 -0.60 -21.08
CA ARG A 135 14.64 -1.98 -21.27
C ARG A 135 15.69 -2.37 -20.25
N THR A 136 15.52 -3.52 -19.62
CA THR A 136 16.54 -4.10 -18.74
C THR A 136 17.60 -4.87 -19.54
N GLN A 137 18.88 -4.56 -19.29
CA GLN A 137 20.02 -5.30 -19.84
C GLN A 137 20.15 -6.67 -19.17
N LEU A 138 20.22 -7.73 -19.97
CA LEU A 138 20.41 -9.11 -19.56
C LEU A 138 21.77 -9.59 -20.09
N ASN A 139 22.75 -9.84 -19.22
CA ASN A 139 23.96 -10.67 -19.42
C ASN A 139 24.34 -11.02 -20.88
N ASN A 140 24.62 -10.02 -21.74
CA ASN A 140 24.96 -10.20 -23.16
C ASN A 140 23.96 -11.01 -24.03
N VAL A 141 22.70 -11.11 -23.61
CA VAL A 141 21.58 -11.56 -24.45
C VAL A 141 20.90 -10.32 -25.02
N ALA A 142 20.58 -10.34 -26.32
CA ALA A 142 20.04 -9.20 -27.06
C ALA A 142 18.92 -8.46 -26.30
N ARG A 143 18.95 -7.12 -26.39
CA ARG A 143 18.11 -6.07 -25.73
C ARG A 143 16.57 -6.25 -25.76
N SER A 144 15.98 -7.45 -25.71
CA SER A 144 14.66 -7.69 -26.33
C SER A 144 13.59 -8.44 -25.52
N ALA A 145 13.81 -8.90 -24.29
CA ALA A 145 12.83 -9.84 -23.71
C ALA A 145 11.80 -9.27 -22.71
N PHE A 146 12.08 -8.21 -21.95
CA PHE A 146 11.16 -7.77 -20.88
C PHE A 146 11.16 -6.24 -20.67
N SER A 147 9.96 -5.64 -20.70
CA SER A 147 9.71 -4.25 -20.32
C SER A 147 9.01 -4.19 -18.95
N PRO A 148 9.32 -3.21 -18.08
CA PRO A 148 8.59 -3.00 -16.83
C PRO A 148 7.21 -2.38 -17.09
N ASP A 149 6.26 -2.55 -16.16
CA ASP A 149 5.00 -1.78 -16.15
C ASP A 149 5.25 -0.47 -15.40
N VAL A 150 5.25 0.68 -16.11
CA VAL A 150 5.53 1.98 -15.51
C VAL A 150 4.24 2.55 -14.92
N ALA A 151 4.10 2.43 -13.61
CA ALA A 151 2.81 2.63 -12.93
C ALA A 151 2.42 4.09 -12.71
N ASP A 152 3.33 4.93 -12.23
CA ASP A 152 3.04 6.34 -11.92
C ASP A 152 4.24 7.25 -12.16
N LEU A 153 3.98 8.56 -12.26
CA LEU A 153 4.94 9.62 -12.56
C LEU A 153 4.76 10.82 -11.62
N ALA A 154 5.87 11.42 -11.17
CA ALA A 154 5.83 12.71 -10.49
C ALA A 154 6.98 13.61 -10.92
N ALA A 155 6.64 14.78 -11.46
CA ALA A 155 7.62 15.83 -11.74
C ALA A 155 8.06 16.53 -10.45
N ASP A 156 9.33 16.90 -10.37
CA ASP A 156 9.84 17.72 -9.28
C ASP A 156 9.19 19.12 -9.32
N PRO A 157 8.38 19.49 -8.31
CA PRO A 157 7.63 20.73 -8.32
C PRO A 157 8.53 21.97 -8.25
N ARG A 158 9.81 21.81 -7.88
CA ARG A 158 10.80 22.91 -7.84
C ARG A 158 11.31 23.30 -9.21
N GLY A 159 10.92 22.58 -10.27
CA GLY A 159 11.36 22.87 -11.63
C GLY A 159 12.81 22.47 -11.90
N SER A 160 13.33 21.43 -11.22
CA SER A 160 14.66 20.86 -11.55
C SER A 160 14.70 20.19 -12.92
N GLY A 161 13.54 19.99 -13.54
CA GLY A 161 13.37 19.23 -14.77
C GLY A 161 13.49 17.72 -14.58
N THR A 162 13.53 17.23 -13.33
CA THR A 162 13.53 15.81 -13.00
C THR A 162 12.10 15.27 -12.89
N VAL A 163 11.84 14.14 -13.52
CA VAL A 163 10.59 13.38 -13.38
C VAL A 163 10.93 12.00 -12.85
N TRP A 164 10.26 11.62 -11.77
CA TRP A 164 10.38 10.30 -11.14
C TRP A 164 9.28 9.38 -11.61
N PHE A 165 9.57 8.08 -11.64
CA PHE A 165 8.61 7.08 -12.05
C PHE A 165 8.79 5.77 -11.30
N THR A 166 7.72 5.00 -11.18
CA THR A 166 7.74 3.67 -10.54
C THR A 166 7.66 2.57 -11.58
N GLU A 167 8.51 1.55 -11.45
CA GLU A 167 8.48 0.35 -12.27
C GLU A 167 7.94 -0.82 -11.46
N ARG A 168 6.82 -1.41 -11.91
CA ARG A 168 6.30 -2.67 -11.40
C ARG A 168 6.99 -3.85 -12.10
N SER A 169 7.22 -4.90 -11.32
CA SER A 169 7.71 -6.15 -11.88
C SER A 169 6.65 -6.80 -12.77
N THR A 170 7.05 -7.24 -13.95
CA THR A 170 6.24 -8.08 -14.86
C THR A 170 6.66 -9.54 -14.82
N THR A 171 7.78 -9.87 -14.14
CA THR A 171 8.32 -11.23 -14.05
C THR A 171 9.17 -11.46 -12.80
N ASN A 172 9.06 -12.66 -12.22
CA ASN A 172 9.83 -13.09 -11.04
C ASN A 172 11.10 -13.89 -11.40
N VAL A 173 11.62 -13.72 -12.62
CA VAL A 173 12.80 -14.41 -13.13
C VAL A 173 13.99 -13.45 -13.14
N ASP A 174 15.15 -13.93 -12.69
CA ASP A 174 16.44 -13.22 -12.76
C ASP A 174 16.65 -12.64 -14.17
N PRO A 175 17.04 -11.35 -14.31
CA PRO A 175 17.56 -10.43 -13.31
C PRO A 175 16.49 -9.58 -12.58
N PHE A 176 15.22 -10.01 -12.58
CA PHE A 176 14.12 -9.34 -11.86
C PHE A 176 13.82 -7.93 -12.39
N PRO A 177 13.40 -7.80 -13.67
CA PRO A 177 13.10 -6.51 -14.25
C PRO A 177 11.93 -5.82 -13.53
N GLY A 178 12.10 -4.54 -13.20
CA GLY A 178 11.11 -3.74 -12.45
C GLY A 178 11.25 -3.82 -10.93
N ALA A 179 10.16 -3.55 -10.20
CA ALA A 179 10.12 -3.43 -8.73
C ALA A 179 11.14 -2.43 -8.18
N ARG A 180 11.14 -1.22 -8.73
CA ARG A 180 12.05 -0.12 -8.38
C ARG A 180 11.44 1.23 -8.75
N ILE A 181 12.22 2.29 -8.55
CA ILE A 181 11.95 3.60 -9.14
C ILE A 181 13.02 3.94 -10.19
N GLY A 182 12.67 4.84 -11.08
CA GLY A 182 13.60 5.50 -11.99
C GLY A 182 13.38 7.00 -12.03
N SER A 183 14.29 7.70 -12.70
CA SER A 183 14.20 9.15 -12.91
C SER A 183 14.70 9.56 -14.28
N MET A 184 14.13 10.64 -14.80
CA MET A 184 14.52 11.31 -16.05
C MET A 184 14.82 12.76 -15.74
N SER A 185 16.06 13.20 -15.95
CA SER A 185 16.47 14.60 -15.70
C SER A 185 16.55 15.46 -16.97
N ASN A 186 16.58 14.83 -18.15
CA ASN A 186 16.54 15.50 -19.44
C ASN A 186 15.43 14.91 -20.33
N ALA A 187 14.86 15.74 -21.20
CA ALA A 187 13.85 15.29 -22.17
C ALA A 187 14.43 14.29 -23.21
N ALA A 188 15.76 14.30 -23.38
CA ALA A 188 16.49 13.55 -24.41
C ALA A 188 16.90 12.11 -24.04
N GLY A 189 16.43 11.55 -22.91
CA GLY A 189 16.20 10.10 -22.87
C GLY A 189 17.33 9.19 -22.39
N VAL A 190 17.92 9.43 -21.21
CA VAL A 190 18.61 8.34 -20.50
C VAL A 190 17.99 8.17 -19.11
N PRO A 191 17.19 7.10 -18.89
CA PRO A 191 16.65 6.81 -17.58
C PRO A 191 17.78 6.46 -16.61
N PHE A 192 17.72 7.01 -15.41
CA PHE A 192 18.50 6.53 -14.28
C PHE A 192 17.61 5.60 -13.46
N GLU A 193 17.91 4.29 -13.50
CA GLU A 193 17.17 3.26 -12.77
C GLU A 193 17.87 2.94 -11.44
N TYR A 194 17.10 2.86 -10.37
CA TYR A 194 17.61 2.48 -9.04
C TYR A 194 17.69 0.96 -8.90
N ALA A 195 18.37 0.47 -7.86
CA ALA A 195 18.40 -0.97 -7.57
C ALA A 195 16.98 -1.52 -7.35
N ASN A 196 16.77 -2.78 -7.72
CA ASN A 196 15.55 -3.51 -7.43
C ASN A 196 15.31 -3.52 -5.89
N ILE A 197 14.08 -3.23 -5.47
CA ILE A 197 13.69 -3.12 -4.07
C ILE A 197 13.96 -4.41 -3.27
N ALA A 198 13.91 -5.58 -3.92
CA ALA A 198 14.22 -6.87 -3.32
C ALA A 198 15.73 -7.12 -3.15
N VAL A 199 16.59 -6.26 -3.70
CA VAL A 199 18.07 -6.36 -3.67
C VAL A 199 18.67 -5.01 -3.28
N GLN A 200 18.89 -4.80 -1.97
CA GLN A 200 19.39 -3.53 -1.45
C GLN A 200 20.85 -3.56 -1.00
N GLY A 201 21.51 -2.41 -1.11
CA GLY A 201 22.89 -2.19 -0.72
C GLY A 201 23.87 -2.96 -1.60
N THR A 202 24.78 -3.70 -0.96
CA THR A 202 25.75 -4.56 -1.64
C THR A 202 25.29 -6.02 -1.73
N SER A 203 24.04 -6.31 -1.31
CA SER A 203 23.47 -7.65 -1.37
C SER A 203 23.39 -8.16 -2.81
N ARG A 204 23.68 -9.44 -3.00
CA ARG A 204 23.40 -10.17 -4.25
C ARG A 204 22.27 -11.18 -4.09
N SER A 205 21.66 -11.25 -2.90
CA SER A 205 20.54 -12.13 -2.60
C SER A 205 19.23 -11.36 -2.61
N ILE A 206 18.21 -11.98 -3.21
CA ILE A 206 16.82 -11.50 -3.19
C ILE A 206 16.24 -11.72 -1.81
N ASP A 207 15.60 -10.69 -1.27
CA ASP A 207 14.70 -10.88 -0.14
C ASP A 207 13.39 -11.51 -0.64
N SER A 208 13.17 -12.79 -0.30
CA SER A 208 11.96 -13.54 -0.64
C SER A 208 10.68 -12.98 -0.01
N LEU A 209 10.77 -12.00 0.89
CA LEU A 209 9.60 -11.26 1.37
C LEU A 209 9.19 -10.11 0.44
N ARG A 210 9.99 -9.83 -0.60
CA ARG A 210 9.92 -8.59 -1.38
C ARG A 210 10.00 -8.79 -2.88
N TYR A 211 10.12 -10.03 -3.34
CA TYR A 211 10.28 -10.33 -4.77
C TYR A 211 9.05 -9.92 -5.61
N ASP A 212 7.87 -9.79 -4.98
CA ASP A 212 6.62 -9.33 -5.61
C ASP A 212 6.33 -7.84 -5.33
N ALA A 213 7.30 -7.03 -4.87
CA ALA A 213 7.08 -5.61 -4.58
C ALA A 213 6.48 -4.89 -5.81
N GLN A 214 5.34 -4.22 -5.60
CA GLN A 214 4.66 -3.43 -6.62
C GLN A 214 4.70 -1.94 -6.27
N PRO A 215 5.76 -1.21 -6.62
CA PRO A 215 5.73 0.26 -6.61
C PRO A 215 4.51 0.79 -7.36
N ALA A 216 3.79 1.72 -6.76
CA ALA A 216 2.54 2.27 -7.25
C ALA A 216 2.62 3.79 -7.31
N GLY A 217 1.71 4.53 -6.68
CA GLY A 217 1.74 5.98 -6.76
C GLY A 217 3.01 6.60 -6.18
N ILE A 218 3.41 7.75 -6.72
CA ILE A 218 4.64 8.46 -6.40
C ILE A 218 4.39 9.96 -6.31
N ALA A 219 5.01 10.62 -5.34
CA ALA A 219 4.99 12.07 -5.20
C ALA A 219 6.36 12.59 -4.79
N VAL A 220 6.70 13.81 -5.23
CA VAL A 220 7.98 14.44 -4.90
C VAL A 220 7.79 15.38 -3.72
N GLY A 221 8.59 15.20 -2.67
CA GLY A 221 8.60 16.09 -1.51
C GLY A 221 9.31 17.42 -1.80
N PRO A 222 9.16 18.43 -0.92
CA PRO A 222 9.87 19.71 -1.05
C PRO A 222 11.41 19.59 -1.04
N ASP A 223 11.95 18.50 -0.50
CA ASP A 223 13.38 18.17 -0.55
C ASP A 223 13.82 17.64 -1.93
N GLY A 224 12.88 17.39 -2.84
CA GLY A 224 13.13 16.85 -4.17
C GLY A 224 13.17 15.34 -4.26
N LYS A 225 12.96 14.65 -3.14
CA LYS A 225 13.01 13.20 -3.11
C LYS A 225 11.62 12.62 -3.37
N PRO A 226 11.55 11.51 -4.12
CA PRO A 226 10.28 10.84 -4.32
C PRO A 226 9.92 10.02 -3.09
N TRP A 227 8.65 10.09 -2.72
CA TRP A 227 7.98 9.11 -1.87
C TRP A 227 7.06 8.29 -2.74
N PHE A 228 7.08 6.97 -2.57
CA PHE A 228 6.21 6.07 -3.33
C PHE A 228 5.54 5.03 -2.44
N ALA A 229 4.39 4.56 -2.89
CA ALA A 229 3.66 3.45 -2.30
C ALA A 229 4.16 2.10 -2.86
N GLU A 230 4.20 1.08 -2.01
CA GLU A 230 4.30 -0.32 -2.45
C GLU A 230 2.93 -1.00 -2.24
N SER A 231 2.20 -1.28 -3.33
CA SER A 231 0.83 -1.80 -3.28
C SER A 231 0.74 -3.28 -2.93
N ASP A 232 1.78 -4.05 -3.24
CA ASP A 232 1.95 -5.43 -2.77
C ASP A 232 3.38 -5.65 -2.25
N PRO A 233 3.67 -5.20 -1.02
CA PRO A 233 5.04 -5.20 -0.49
C PRO A 233 5.43 -6.57 0.11
N GLY A 234 4.56 -7.57 0.06
CA GLY A 234 4.72 -8.81 0.81
C GLY A 234 4.42 -8.65 2.31
N ASN A 235 5.19 -9.32 3.18
CA ASN A 235 5.04 -9.26 4.65
C ASN A 235 6.13 -8.37 5.28
N PRO A 236 5.85 -7.66 6.41
CA PRO A 236 4.70 -7.77 7.28
C PRO A 236 3.61 -6.68 7.15
N GLY A 237 3.51 -5.92 6.05
CA GLY A 237 2.46 -4.90 5.90
C GLY A 237 2.67 -3.95 4.72
N TRP A 238 1.78 -2.97 4.57
CA TRP A 238 1.86 -1.90 3.57
C TRP A 238 3.08 -0.99 3.81
N ARG A 239 3.68 -0.46 2.73
CA ARG A 239 4.93 0.34 2.80
C ARG A 239 4.85 1.62 1.99
N LEU A 240 5.40 2.68 2.58
CA LEU A 240 5.83 3.89 1.89
C LEU A 240 7.36 3.91 1.91
N ALA A 241 7.97 4.31 0.80
CA ALA A 241 9.42 4.28 0.67
C ALA A 241 9.96 5.51 -0.07
N THR A 242 11.23 5.81 0.17
CA THR A 242 12.02 6.84 -0.51
C THR A 242 13.42 6.30 -0.77
N PRO A 243 14.09 6.66 -1.88
CA PRO A 243 15.49 6.31 -2.07
C PRO A 243 16.36 7.04 -1.03
N ARG A 244 17.23 6.29 -0.35
CA ARG A 244 18.34 6.85 0.45
C ARG A 244 19.59 7.06 -0.41
N SER A 245 19.80 6.13 -1.35
CA SER A 245 20.83 6.17 -2.38
C SER A 245 20.36 5.41 -3.61
N ALA A 246 21.19 5.35 -4.66
CA ALA A 246 20.93 4.54 -5.85
C ALA A 246 20.67 3.04 -5.57
N THR A 247 21.14 2.53 -4.42
CA THR A 247 21.08 1.09 -4.08
C THR A 247 20.30 0.77 -2.81
N VAL A 248 19.82 1.77 -2.06
CA VAL A 248 19.14 1.51 -0.78
C VAL A 248 17.94 2.43 -0.60
N TYR A 249 16.85 1.87 -0.07
CA TYR A 249 15.62 2.59 0.22
C TYR A 249 15.45 2.77 1.74
N ASP A 250 14.86 3.89 2.15
CA ASP A 250 14.26 4.08 3.46
C ASP A 250 12.79 3.67 3.37
N GLU A 251 12.37 2.77 4.26
CA GLU A 251 11.05 2.16 4.20
C GLU A 251 10.32 2.30 5.52
N ILE A 252 9.05 2.62 5.41
CA ILE A 252 8.17 2.81 6.54
C ILE A 252 7.12 1.73 6.45
N SER A 253 7.29 0.70 7.27
CA SER A 253 6.28 -0.35 7.45
C SER A 253 5.31 0.09 8.54
N LEU A 254 4.03 0.19 8.20
CA LEU A 254 3.02 0.62 9.15
C LEU A 254 2.24 -0.58 9.73
N PRO A 255 1.88 -0.52 11.02
CA PRO A 255 1.44 -1.70 11.75
C PRO A 255 0.12 -2.25 11.20
N CYS A 256 0.13 -3.55 10.95
CA CYS A 256 -1.07 -4.30 10.60
C CYS A 256 -1.96 -4.52 11.80
N GLY A 257 -3.15 -3.90 11.80
CA GLY A 257 -4.20 -4.22 12.76
C GLY A 257 -4.49 -5.73 12.76
N VAL A 258 -4.58 -6.32 13.96
CA VAL A 258 -4.84 -7.75 14.13
C VAL A 258 -6.26 -8.05 13.65
N GLY A 259 -6.41 -8.85 12.59
CA GLY A 259 -7.73 -9.36 12.15
C GLY A 259 -8.16 -8.99 10.74
N ALA A 260 -7.40 -8.16 10.00
CA ALA A 260 -7.64 -7.97 8.58
C ALA A 260 -6.31 -7.92 7.80
N PRO A 261 -6.26 -8.44 6.55
CA PRO A 261 -5.03 -8.52 5.75
C PRO A 261 -4.49 -7.11 5.44
N CYS A 262 -3.16 -6.98 5.32
CA CYS A 262 -2.47 -5.73 4.93
C CYS A 262 -1.94 -5.73 3.50
N SER A 263 -1.88 -6.91 2.91
CA SER A 263 -1.57 -7.18 1.54
C SER A 263 -2.42 -8.38 1.15
N GLY A 264 -2.96 -8.36 -0.05
CA GLY A 264 -3.85 -9.38 -0.55
C GLY A 264 -3.30 -9.90 -1.86
N SER A 265 -2.34 -10.84 -1.80
CA SER A 265 -1.78 -11.51 -2.98
C SER A 265 -2.84 -12.13 -3.92
N TYR A 266 -4.14 -12.16 -3.53
CA TYR A 266 -5.24 -12.62 -4.39
C TYR A 266 -6.60 -11.90 -4.26
N THR A 267 -6.80 -10.85 -3.43
CA THR A 267 -8.15 -10.22 -3.29
C THR A 267 -8.20 -8.70 -3.06
N GLY A 268 -7.08 -7.97 -3.04
CA GLY A 268 -7.12 -6.50 -2.94
C GLY A 268 -5.76 -5.82 -2.84
N THR A 269 -5.67 -4.62 -3.42
CA THR A 269 -4.52 -3.71 -3.43
C THR A 269 -4.33 -3.01 -2.09
N GLY A 270 -3.11 -2.93 -1.57
CA GLY A 270 -2.79 -2.28 -0.29
C GLY A 270 -2.82 -0.75 -0.38
N VAL A 271 -1.69 -0.10 -0.12
CA VAL A 271 -1.53 1.35 -0.36
C VAL A 271 -1.30 1.58 -1.84
N THR A 272 -2.06 2.47 -2.47
CA THR A 272 -2.05 2.59 -3.94
C THR A 272 -1.49 3.91 -4.44
N ASP A 273 -1.64 4.98 -3.68
CA ASP A 273 -1.13 6.31 -4.06
C ASP A 273 -0.67 7.11 -2.85
N VAL A 274 0.18 8.11 -3.08
CA VAL A 274 0.78 8.97 -2.05
C VAL A 274 0.91 10.42 -2.53
N ALA A 275 0.63 11.35 -1.63
CA ALA A 275 0.86 12.78 -1.80
C ALA A 275 1.70 13.31 -0.63
N VAL A 276 2.52 14.32 -0.89
CA VAL A 276 3.26 15.04 0.15
C VAL A 276 2.50 16.31 0.50
N GLY A 277 2.02 16.40 1.73
CA GLY A 277 1.34 17.59 2.24
C GLY A 277 2.30 18.77 2.44
N ALA A 278 1.76 19.99 2.51
CA ALA A 278 2.55 21.20 2.74
C ALA A 278 3.31 21.18 4.09
N ASP A 279 2.84 20.38 5.04
CA ASP A 279 3.47 20.11 6.34
C ASP A 279 4.56 19.02 6.29
N ASN A 280 4.89 18.49 5.11
CA ASN A 280 5.74 17.30 4.88
C ASN A 280 5.18 15.98 5.42
N ALA A 281 3.91 15.95 5.85
CA ALA A 281 3.23 14.71 6.13
C ALA A 281 2.98 13.95 4.81
N LEU A 282 3.01 12.62 4.87
CA LEU A 282 2.54 11.83 3.74
C LEU A 282 1.07 11.52 3.90
N TRP A 283 0.31 11.81 2.86
CA TRP A 283 -1.06 11.38 2.72
C TRP A 283 -1.10 10.27 1.69
N PHE A 284 -1.88 9.23 1.93
CA PHE A 284 -1.89 8.07 1.03
C PHE A 284 -3.24 7.36 1.06
N THR A 285 -3.54 6.67 -0.02
CA THR A 285 -4.75 5.88 -0.16
C THR A 285 -4.47 4.43 0.23
N ASN A 286 -5.41 3.77 0.89
CA ASN A 286 -5.34 2.34 1.16
C ASN A 286 -6.66 1.66 0.78
N GLU A 287 -6.63 0.94 -0.34
CA GLU A 287 -7.83 0.35 -0.94
C GLU A 287 -8.34 -0.85 -0.16
N LEU A 288 -7.43 -1.72 0.28
CA LEU A 288 -7.77 -2.92 1.06
C LEU A 288 -8.45 -2.55 2.38
N ARG A 289 -8.05 -1.43 2.99
CA ARG A 289 -8.58 -0.93 4.25
C ARG A 289 -9.73 0.06 4.10
N ARG A 290 -9.93 0.59 2.88
CA ARG A 290 -10.89 1.67 2.61
C ARG A 290 -10.66 2.85 3.53
N GLU A 291 -9.43 3.32 3.57
CA GLU A 291 -9.03 4.44 4.40
C GLU A 291 -8.06 5.37 3.66
N ILE A 292 -8.06 6.63 4.07
CA ILE A 292 -7.03 7.60 3.72
C ILE A 292 -6.10 7.69 4.92
N GLY A 293 -4.82 7.47 4.71
CA GLY A 293 -3.82 7.51 5.75
C GLY A 293 -3.05 8.83 5.76
N ARG A 294 -2.61 9.23 6.95
CA ARG A 294 -1.66 10.32 7.16
C ARG A 294 -0.52 9.80 8.03
N LEU A 295 0.70 9.97 7.55
CA LEU A 295 1.93 9.73 8.30
C LEU A 295 2.54 11.09 8.67
N SER A 296 2.80 11.31 9.95
CA SER A 296 3.39 12.55 10.46
C SER A 296 4.70 12.90 9.75
N PRO A 297 5.11 14.17 9.70
CA PRO A 297 6.34 14.57 9.00
C PRO A 297 7.60 13.86 9.50
N ASP A 298 7.68 13.61 10.81
CA ASP A 298 8.77 12.90 11.50
C ASP A 298 8.68 11.37 11.42
N ARG A 299 7.61 10.86 10.78
CA ARG A 299 7.33 9.44 10.53
C ARG A 299 7.10 8.61 11.78
N SER A 300 6.78 9.26 12.90
CA SER A 300 6.58 8.60 14.19
C SER A 300 5.11 8.25 14.47
N SER A 301 4.16 8.98 13.87
CA SER A 301 2.74 8.84 14.14
C SER A 301 1.93 8.59 12.86
N PHE A 302 0.96 7.69 12.96
CA PHE A 302 0.07 7.34 11.87
C PHE A 302 -1.38 7.54 12.28
N LYS A 303 -2.15 8.16 11.38
CA LYS A 303 -3.58 8.38 11.50
C LYS A 303 -4.30 7.82 10.28
N ALA A 304 -5.34 7.03 10.54
CA ALA A 304 -6.19 6.45 9.51
C ALA A 304 -7.58 7.08 9.55
N TYR A 305 -8.07 7.51 8.39
CA TYR A 305 -9.42 8.01 8.22
C TYR A 305 -10.22 6.99 7.39
N ARG A 306 -11.01 6.15 8.06
CA ARG A 306 -11.85 5.17 7.37
C ARG A 306 -12.90 5.90 6.56
N LEU A 307 -13.12 5.47 5.32
CA LEU A 307 -14.09 6.11 4.43
C LEU A 307 -15.50 6.15 5.04
N ALA A 308 -15.91 5.10 5.75
CA ALA A 308 -17.19 5.04 6.45
C ALA A 308 -17.35 6.08 7.58
N ASP A 309 -16.23 6.50 8.19
CA ASP A 309 -16.23 7.52 9.25
C ASP A 309 -16.19 8.94 8.66
N ILE A 310 -15.62 9.11 7.45
CA ILE A 310 -15.67 10.36 6.69
C ILE A 310 -17.10 10.62 6.22
N ASP A 311 -17.70 9.61 5.57
CA ASP A 311 -19.09 9.64 5.11
C ASP A 311 -19.58 8.18 4.94
N PRO A 312 -20.67 7.77 5.61
CA PRO A 312 -21.20 6.41 5.51
C PRO A 312 -21.49 5.92 4.07
N ALA A 313 -21.80 6.83 3.14
CA ALA A 313 -22.00 6.48 1.73
C ALA A 313 -20.72 5.94 1.07
N LEU A 314 -19.55 6.30 1.60
CA LEU A 314 -18.24 5.90 1.10
C LEU A 314 -17.75 4.56 1.68
N ALA A 315 -18.51 3.92 2.59
CA ALA A 315 -18.08 2.72 3.31
C ALA A 315 -17.68 1.54 2.40
N ALA A 316 -18.23 1.48 1.19
CA ALA A 316 -17.93 0.48 0.18
C ALA A 316 -16.95 0.96 -0.91
N GLY A 317 -16.53 2.22 -0.86
CA GLY A 317 -15.57 2.80 -1.79
C GLY A 317 -14.13 2.36 -1.56
N ARG A 318 -13.30 2.65 -2.55
CA ARG A 318 -11.85 2.42 -2.56
C ARG A 318 -11.16 3.74 -2.92
N PRO A 319 -10.32 4.31 -2.04
CA PRO A 319 -9.54 5.50 -2.40
C PRO A 319 -8.47 5.09 -3.42
N PHE A 320 -8.52 5.62 -4.63
CA PHE A 320 -7.64 5.23 -5.75
C PHE A 320 -6.45 6.17 -5.90
N ALA A 321 -6.72 7.48 -5.93
CA ALA A 321 -5.71 8.51 -6.16
C ALA A 321 -5.78 9.58 -5.07
N VAL A 322 -4.65 10.22 -4.79
CA VAL A 322 -4.53 11.35 -3.85
C VAL A 322 -3.54 12.39 -4.38
N THR A 323 -3.86 13.66 -4.20
CA THR A 323 -2.98 14.77 -4.60
C THR A 323 -3.01 15.90 -3.57
N THR A 324 -1.93 16.69 -3.53
CA THR A 324 -1.87 17.93 -2.77
C THR A 324 -2.17 19.10 -3.70
N ALA A 325 -3.20 19.88 -3.38
CA ALA A 325 -3.52 21.11 -4.09
C ALA A 325 -2.61 22.27 -3.66
N SER A 326 -2.58 23.32 -4.47
CA SER A 326 -1.75 24.52 -4.30
C SER A 326 -2.05 25.31 -3.02
N ASP A 327 -3.26 25.17 -2.45
CA ASP A 327 -3.64 25.73 -1.15
C ASP A 327 -3.23 24.87 0.06
N GLY A 328 -2.51 23.76 -0.19
CA GLY A 328 -2.07 22.80 0.83
C GLY A 328 -3.14 21.80 1.25
N THR A 329 -4.34 21.85 0.67
CA THR A 329 -5.38 20.84 0.93
C THR A 329 -5.09 19.56 0.16
N ILE A 330 -5.60 18.44 0.67
CA ILE A 330 -5.39 17.12 0.08
C ILE A 330 -6.69 16.67 -0.57
N TRP A 331 -6.60 16.09 -1.76
CA TRP A 331 -7.76 15.68 -2.54
C TRP A 331 -7.65 14.23 -2.93
N ALA A 332 -8.74 13.47 -2.77
CA ALA A 332 -8.77 12.04 -3.07
C ALA A 332 -9.93 11.68 -4.00
N ALA A 333 -9.67 10.77 -4.93
CA ALA A 333 -10.68 10.12 -5.75
C ALA A 333 -11.11 8.79 -5.11
N ILE A 334 -12.40 8.67 -4.80
CA ILE A 334 -12.98 7.47 -4.19
C ILE A 334 -13.78 6.71 -5.26
N TYR A 335 -13.28 5.54 -5.62
CA TYR A 335 -13.88 4.64 -6.58
C TYR A 335 -14.86 3.68 -5.89
N GLY A 336 -16.16 3.82 -6.15
CA GLY A 336 -17.19 2.87 -5.72
C GLY A 336 -17.48 1.79 -6.77
N GLY A 337 -17.21 2.08 -8.04
CA GLY A 337 -17.56 1.22 -9.16
C GLY A 337 -19.08 1.03 -9.30
N TYR A 338 -19.49 0.07 -10.13
CA TYR A 338 -20.90 -0.26 -10.34
C TYR A 338 -21.60 -0.72 -9.04
N SER A 339 -20.96 -1.64 -8.31
CA SER A 339 -21.57 -2.31 -7.18
C SER A 339 -21.74 -1.43 -5.94
N SER A 340 -21.07 -0.26 -5.91
CA SER A 340 -21.11 0.68 -4.79
C SER A 340 -21.16 2.13 -5.28
N ALA A 341 -22.01 2.41 -6.26
CA ALA A 341 -22.19 3.72 -6.88
C ALA A 341 -22.28 4.92 -5.92
N ALA A 342 -22.94 4.76 -4.76
CA ALA A 342 -23.05 5.81 -3.75
C ALA A 342 -21.68 6.24 -3.16
N ALA A 343 -20.66 5.39 -3.31
CA ALA A 343 -19.30 5.65 -2.84
C ALA A 343 -18.41 6.36 -3.89
N ASN A 344 -18.89 6.56 -5.12
CA ASN A 344 -18.16 7.36 -6.11
C ASN A 344 -18.12 8.83 -5.64
N ALA A 345 -16.94 9.33 -5.29
CA ALA A 345 -16.80 10.68 -4.74
C ALA A 345 -15.44 11.31 -4.98
N ILE A 346 -15.40 12.63 -4.95
CA ILE A 346 -14.18 13.41 -4.71
C ILE A 346 -14.22 13.88 -3.25
N VAL A 347 -13.12 13.73 -2.53
CA VAL A 347 -13.00 14.13 -1.12
C VAL A 347 -11.92 15.18 -0.97
N LYS A 348 -12.27 16.36 -0.46
CA LYS A 348 -11.30 17.35 0.03
C LYS A 348 -11.03 17.08 1.50
N ILE A 349 -9.75 17.11 1.85
CA ILE A 349 -9.24 16.96 3.19
C ILE A 349 -8.49 18.25 3.51
N THR A 350 -8.87 18.89 4.61
CA THR A 350 -8.20 20.07 5.14
C THR A 350 -7.34 19.62 6.32
N PRO A 351 -6.01 19.53 6.15
CA PRO A 351 -5.11 19.18 7.24
C PRO A 351 -5.26 20.18 8.39
N GLN A 352 -5.22 19.70 9.62
CA GLN A 352 -5.15 20.56 10.79
C GLN A 352 -3.69 20.81 11.16
N THR A 353 -3.41 21.99 11.71
CA THR A 353 -2.06 22.37 12.17
C THR A 353 -1.63 21.59 13.42
N ARG A 354 -2.58 21.15 14.24
CA ARG A 354 -2.34 20.33 15.43
C ARG A 354 -2.40 18.84 15.07
N GLU A 355 -1.38 18.09 15.47
CA GLU A 355 -1.18 16.70 15.01
C GLU A 355 -2.27 15.70 15.47
N ASP A 356 -2.88 15.95 16.62
CA ASP A 356 -3.95 15.12 17.20
C ASP A 356 -5.35 15.50 16.70
N ALA A 357 -5.54 16.69 16.11
CA ALA A 357 -6.83 17.14 15.60
C ALA A 357 -7.26 16.34 14.35
N ASP A 358 -8.55 16.07 14.23
CA ASP A 358 -9.11 15.42 13.04
C ASP A 358 -9.13 16.38 11.86
N ALA A 359 -8.73 15.88 10.68
CA ALA A 359 -8.83 16.65 9.46
C ALA A 359 -10.29 17.03 9.15
N GLY A 360 -10.48 18.18 8.51
CA GLY A 360 -11.80 18.56 7.98
C GLY A 360 -12.05 17.87 6.65
N PHE A 361 -13.27 17.38 6.42
CA PHE A 361 -13.64 16.68 5.18
C PHE A 361 -14.78 17.39 4.46
N ASN A 362 -14.71 17.46 3.14
CA ASN A 362 -15.82 17.82 2.27
C ASN A 362 -15.94 16.76 1.18
N VAL A 363 -17.16 16.30 0.90
CA VAL A 363 -17.42 15.13 0.03
C VAL A 363 -18.36 15.53 -1.10
N TRP A 364 -17.89 15.39 -2.34
CA TRP A 364 -18.70 15.53 -3.54
C TRP A 364 -19.04 14.14 -4.07
N ARG A 365 -20.26 13.66 -3.77
CA ARG A 365 -20.76 12.39 -4.31
C ARG A 365 -21.12 12.55 -5.78
N LEU A 366 -20.63 11.67 -6.63
CA LEU A 366 -20.79 11.74 -8.08
C LEU A 366 -21.92 10.83 -8.60
N GLY A 367 -22.43 9.93 -7.74
CA GLY A 367 -23.52 9.03 -8.07
C GLY A 367 -23.11 7.85 -8.96
N PHE A 368 -24.12 7.24 -9.59
CA PHE A 368 -23.95 5.97 -10.28
C PHE A 368 -23.04 6.06 -11.49
N GLU A 369 -23.20 7.10 -12.33
CA GLU A 369 -22.62 7.18 -13.67
C GLU A 369 -21.15 7.61 -13.75
N ARG A 370 -20.55 8.01 -12.63
CA ARG A 370 -19.30 8.76 -12.64
C ARG A 370 -18.27 8.11 -11.72
N GLN A 371 -17.39 7.28 -12.29
CA GLN A 371 -16.33 6.57 -11.55
C GLN A 371 -15.02 7.34 -11.58
N PRO A 372 -14.63 8.03 -10.49
CA PRO A 372 -13.40 8.82 -10.49
C PRO A 372 -12.17 7.93 -10.36
N LEU A 373 -11.12 8.19 -11.15
CA LEU A 373 -9.89 7.40 -11.15
C LEU A 373 -8.66 8.19 -10.70
N ALA A 374 -8.51 9.43 -11.18
CA ALA A 374 -7.39 10.30 -10.87
C ALA A 374 -7.88 11.71 -10.53
N VAL A 375 -7.05 12.48 -9.81
CA VAL A 375 -7.37 13.84 -9.38
C VAL A 375 -6.13 14.74 -9.45
N THR A 376 -6.29 15.99 -9.86
CA THR A 376 -5.21 16.99 -9.95
C THR A 376 -5.73 18.41 -9.72
N ASP A 377 -4.84 19.31 -9.31
CA ASP A 377 -5.09 20.75 -9.22
C ASP A 377 -4.54 21.45 -10.47
N ASP A 378 -5.29 22.41 -11.02
CA ASP A 378 -4.82 23.25 -12.13
C ASP A 378 -3.99 24.48 -11.70
N ARG A 379 -3.81 24.68 -10.38
CA ARG A 379 -3.20 25.86 -9.74
C ARG A 379 -3.92 27.16 -10.07
N ARG A 380 -5.14 27.09 -10.61
CA ARG A 380 -6.02 28.20 -10.98
C ARG A 380 -7.34 28.11 -10.20
N GLY A 381 -7.30 27.45 -9.05
CA GLY A 381 -8.42 27.36 -8.10
C GLY A 381 -9.34 26.16 -8.33
N ASN A 382 -9.04 25.26 -9.26
CA ASN A 382 -9.94 24.16 -9.62
C ASN A 382 -9.30 22.79 -9.40
N ILE A 383 -10.15 21.85 -9.01
CA ILE A 383 -9.79 20.43 -9.00
C ILE A 383 -10.38 19.77 -10.21
N TRP A 384 -9.54 19.03 -10.91
CA TRP A 384 -9.89 18.21 -12.05
C TRP A 384 -9.75 16.74 -11.71
N PHE A 385 -10.61 15.91 -12.27
CA PHE A 385 -10.56 14.47 -12.06
C PHE A 385 -11.00 13.71 -13.31
N SER A 386 -10.42 12.54 -13.54
CA SER A 386 -10.84 11.68 -14.65
C SER A 386 -12.03 10.83 -14.21
N VAL A 387 -13.01 10.68 -15.09
CA VAL A 387 -14.21 9.88 -14.87
C VAL A 387 -14.27 8.77 -15.91
N SER A 388 -14.22 7.53 -15.45
CA SER A 388 -14.40 6.37 -16.31
C SER A 388 -15.88 6.12 -16.61
N ALA A 389 -16.15 5.80 -17.87
CA ALA A 389 -17.44 5.33 -18.34
C ALA A 389 -17.81 3.97 -17.74
N ILE A 390 -19.11 3.70 -17.62
CA ILE A 390 -19.63 2.45 -17.04
C ILE A 390 -19.95 1.41 -18.11
N SER A 391 -20.23 1.87 -19.32
CA SER A 391 -20.47 1.03 -20.48
C SER A 391 -19.78 1.61 -21.71
N SER A 392 -19.75 0.82 -22.78
CA SER A 392 -19.29 1.26 -24.10
C SER A 392 -20.19 2.34 -24.74
N THR A 393 -21.37 2.63 -24.18
CA THR A 393 -22.33 3.60 -24.71
C THR A 393 -22.34 4.92 -23.95
N THR A 394 -21.70 4.99 -22.78
CA THR A 394 -21.51 6.21 -22.00
C THR A 394 -20.12 6.78 -22.25
N ALA A 395 -20.01 8.10 -22.36
CA ALA A 395 -18.72 8.75 -22.47
C ALA A 395 -17.98 8.75 -21.13
N SER A 396 -16.65 8.58 -21.19
CA SER A 396 -15.77 9.00 -20.10
C SER A 396 -15.64 10.52 -20.13
N SER A 397 -15.18 11.15 -19.04
CA SER A 397 -15.19 12.61 -18.98
C SER A 397 -14.04 13.18 -18.16
N PHE A 398 -13.72 14.44 -18.42
CA PHE A 398 -13.09 15.31 -17.44
C PHE A 398 -14.16 15.78 -16.46
N GLY A 399 -13.93 15.63 -15.17
CA GLY A 399 -14.72 16.25 -14.11
C GLY A 399 -14.00 17.47 -13.53
N ARG A 400 -14.74 18.50 -13.15
CA ARG A 400 -14.22 19.73 -12.55
C ARG A 400 -15.03 20.17 -11.34
N LEU A 401 -14.33 20.52 -10.25
CA LEU A 401 -14.84 21.34 -9.16
C LEU A 401 -14.18 22.71 -9.24
N ALA A 402 -14.96 23.74 -9.56
CA ALA A 402 -14.42 25.07 -9.82
C ALA A 402 -14.34 25.95 -8.56
N GLY A 403 -13.24 26.69 -8.39
CA GLY A 403 -13.08 27.64 -7.28
C GLY A 403 -13.02 27.01 -5.88
N VAL A 404 -12.66 25.73 -5.78
CA VAL A 404 -12.60 24.98 -4.51
C VAL A 404 -11.22 24.94 -3.88
N VAL A 405 -10.20 25.48 -4.56
CA VAL A 405 -8.82 25.63 -4.08
C VAL A 405 -8.54 27.11 -3.86
N GLY A 406 -8.08 27.50 -2.67
CA GLY A 406 -7.93 28.91 -2.29
C GLY A 406 -6.49 29.43 -2.26
N GLY A 407 -6.14 30.37 -3.16
CA GLY A 407 -5.03 31.32 -2.95
C GLY A 407 -3.64 30.93 -3.48
N GLY A 408 -3.49 30.91 -4.81
CA GLY A 408 -2.32 31.51 -5.46
C GLY A 408 -2.72 32.92 -5.91
N THR A 409 -1.83 33.91 -5.81
CA THR A 409 -2.09 35.30 -6.25
C THR A 409 -2.85 35.33 -7.58
N PRO A 410 -3.98 36.06 -7.69
CA PRO A 410 -4.55 36.41 -8.98
C PRO A 410 -3.45 37.06 -9.82
N ASP A 411 -3.32 36.63 -11.07
CA ASP A 411 -2.69 37.43 -12.10
C ASP A 411 -3.22 38.88 -11.97
N PRO A 412 -2.35 39.91 -11.87
CA PRO A 412 -2.79 41.31 -11.79
C PRO A 412 -3.63 41.79 -12.99
N GLY A 413 -3.90 40.92 -13.96
CA GLY A 413 -4.81 41.17 -15.09
C GLY A 413 -6.32 41.15 -14.81
N ASN A 414 -6.83 40.84 -13.61
CA ASN A 414 -8.27 40.95 -13.36
C ASN A 414 -8.59 41.65 -12.03
N ARG A 415 -8.96 42.93 -12.13
CA ARG A 415 -9.42 43.76 -11.01
C ARG A 415 -10.92 43.57 -10.82
N ASP A 416 -11.32 43.36 -9.56
CA ASP A 416 -12.51 44.03 -9.01
C ASP A 416 -12.36 44.23 -7.48
N PRO A 417 -13.02 45.23 -6.88
CA PRO A 417 -12.47 46.02 -5.78
C PRO A 417 -13.00 45.63 -4.40
N GLY A 418 -12.13 45.75 -3.38
CA GLY A 418 -12.56 46.14 -2.03
C GLY A 418 -12.13 45.23 -0.87
N GLY A 419 -11.33 45.81 0.04
CA GLY A 419 -11.43 45.56 1.49
C GLY A 419 -10.45 44.56 2.09
N GLY A 420 -9.31 45.05 2.58
CA GLY A 420 -8.39 44.29 3.45
C GLY A 420 -8.57 44.64 4.93
N VAL A 421 -8.18 43.71 5.82
CA VAL A 421 -7.70 43.97 7.20
C VAL A 421 -6.79 42.80 7.66
N THR A 422 -5.68 43.12 8.34
CA THR A 422 -4.63 42.24 8.92
C THR A 422 -4.95 41.75 10.36
N PRO A 423 -4.33 40.65 10.87
CA PRO A 423 -4.49 40.17 12.26
C PRO A 423 -3.18 40.26 13.11
N PRO A 424 -3.23 40.08 14.45
CA PRO A 424 -2.02 39.80 15.23
C PRO A 424 -2.09 38.55 16.15
N GLY A 425 -1.07 37.69 16.01
CA GLY A 425 -0.07 37.28 17.01
C GLY A 425 -0.44 36.60 18.37
N GLY A 426 0.12 35.41 18.61
CA GLY A 426 0.29 34.82 19.96
C GLY A 426 1.29 33.62 20.00
N THR A 427 2.22 33.63 20.96
CA THR A 427 3.40 32.75 21.12
C THR A 427 3.13 31.50 22.03
N PRO A 428 3.91 30.38 21.95
CA PRO A 428 3.60 29.10 22.61
C PRO A 428 4.46 28.75 23.86
N ALA A 429 3.98 27.81 24.71
CA ALA A 429 4.63 27.31 25.93
C ALA A 429 5.03 25.81 25.86
N THR A 430 6.04 25.42 26.66
CA THR A 430 6.82 24.15 26.65
C THR A 430 6.31 23.02 27.59
N PRO A 431 6.66 21.72 27.36
CA PRO A 431 6.11 20.57 28.11
C PRO A 431 7.10 19.76 29.01
N VAL A 432 6.56 18.92 29.91
CA VAL A 432 7.22 18.08 30.97
C VAL A 432 7.00 16.56 30.70
N PRO A 433 7.89 15.60 31.10
CA PRO A 433 7.86 14.20 30.62
C PRO A 433 7.17 13.16 31.56
N PRO A 434 6.81 11.94 31.08
CA PRO A 434 6.02 10.96 31.83
C PRO A 434 6.80 9.72 32.39
N PRO A 435 6.20 8.91 33.30
CA PRO A 435 6.87 7.83 34.05
C PRO A 435 6.76 6.42 33.43
N ARG A 436 7.55 5.47 33.96
CA ARG A 436 7.83 4.11 33.41
C ARG A 436 6.76 3.04 33.70
N THR A 437 6.39 2.26 32.67
CA THR A 437 5.45 1.11 32.71
C THR A 437 6.11 -0.26 32.58
N VAL A 438 5.64 -1.28 33.32
CA VAL A 438 6.07 -2.70 33.22
C VAL A 438 5.19 -3.46 32.21
N ARG A 439 5.80 -4.05 31.16
CA ARG A 439 5.11 -4.75 30.05
C ARG A 439 4.97 -6.25 30.29
N ALA A 440 3.94 -6.88 29.71
CA ALA A 440 3.78 -8.34 29.80
C ALA A 440 4.89 -9.14 29.09
N THR A 441 5.35 -10.20 29.76
CA THR A 441 6.41 -11.12 29.32
C THR A 441 5.97 -12.57 29.46
N ALA A 442 6.38 -13.45 28.55
CA ALA A 442 6.02 -14.86 28.60
C ALA A 442 7.08 -15.66 29.35
N THR A 443 6.66 -16.62 30.18
CA THR A 443 7.60 -17.48 30.90
C THR A 443 8.15 -18.57 29.99
N PRO A 444 9.25 -19.24 30.34
CA PRO A 444 9.65 -20.44 29.63
C PRO A 444 8.54 -21.51 29.64
N PRO A 445 8.32 -22.25 28.54
CA PRO A 445 7.36 -23.35 28.50
C PRO A 445 7.69 -24.42 29.54
N GLY A 446 6.62 -25.00 30.11
CA GLY A 446 6.71 -26.09 31.07
C GLY A 446 7.28 -27.38 30.48
N ARG A 447 7.55 -28.37 31.33
CA ARG A 447 8.04 -29.68 30.87
C ARG A 447 6.93 -30.39 30.09
N PRO A 448 7.21 -30.91 28.88
CA PRO A 448 6.20 -31.57 28.08
C PRO A 448 5.78 -32.88 28.76
N THR A 449 4.47 -33.12 28.82
CA THR A 449 3.91 -34.43 29.20
C THR A 449 3.56 -35.18 27.92
N VAL A 450 4.04 -36.42 27.79
CA VAL A 450 3.82 -37.25 26.60
C VAL A 450 3.00 -38.47 26.99
N SER A 451 1.85 -38.65 26.34
CA SER A 451 0.99 -39.82 26.49
C SER A 451 0.68 -40.39 25.11
N GLY A 452 1.17 -41.61 24.87
CA GLY A 452 1.04 -42.27 23.57
C GLY A 452 1.68 -41.47 22.44
N ASP A 453 0.84 -40.99 21.52
CA ASP A 453 1.23 -40.21 20.35
C ASP A 453 1.00 -38.70 20.53
N THR A 454 0.59 -38.26 21.73
CA THR A 454 0.25 -36.87 22.00
C THR A 454 1.13 -36.29 23.10
N ALA A 455 1.65 -35.09 22.88
CA ALA A 455 2.40 -34.31 23.85
C ALA A 455 1.64 -33.01 24.19
N THR A 456 1.61 -32.65 25.47
CA THR A 456 1.01 -31.39 25.96
C THR A 456 2.05 -30.53 26.68
N ILE A 457 2.02 -29.22 26.43
CA ILE A 457 2.94 -28.23 27.01
C ILE A 457 2.14 -27.06 27.55
N ASP A 458 2.40 -26.70 28.80
CA ASP A 458 1.82 -25.53 29.46
C ASP A 458 2.68 -24.28 29.25
N GLN A 459 2.00 -23.14 29.15
CA GLN A 459 2.63 -21.85 28.89
C GLN A 459 1.87 -20.71 29.58
N ILE A 460 2.59 -19.77 30.18
CA ILE A 460 2.04 -18.66 30.98
C ILE A 460 2.54 -17.31 30.43
N CYS A 461 1.66 -16.29 30.44
CA CYS A 461 1.98 -14.88 30.18
C CYS A 461 1.90 -14.10 31.50
N VAL A 462 2.92 -13.33 31.84
CA VAL A 462 3.07 -12.61 33.12
C VAL A 462 3.02 -11.11 32.84
N GLY A 463 2.21 -10.36 33.56
CA GLY A 463 2.01 -8.93 33.38
C GLY A 463 0.54 -8.53 33.48
N PRO A 464 0.21 -7.25 33.29
CA PRO A 464 -1.15 -6.74 33.41
C PRO A 464 -2.12 -7.45 32.44
N PRO A 465 -3.37 -7.79 32.83
CA PRO A 465 -4.32 -8.52 31.99
C PRO A 465 -4.68 -7.89 30.64
N GLU A 466 -4.46 -6.59 30.48
CA GLU A 466 -4.68 -5.80 29.28
C GLU A 466 -3.56 -6.00 28.23
N ASP A 467 -2.35 -6.34 28.67
CA ASP A 467 -1.21 -6.61 27.80
C ASP A 467 -1.29 -8.01 27.21
N LYS A 468 -0.79 -8.17 25.98
CA LYS A 468 -0.81 -9.46 25.26
C LYS A 468 0.60 -10.00 25.01
N CYS A 469 0.83 -11.27 25.33
CA CYS A 469 1.99 -12.03 24.87
C CYS A 469 1.61 -12.83 23.63
N SER A 470 2.36 -12.69 22.54
CA SER A 470 2.22 -13.57 21.37
C SER A 470 3.37 -14.57 21.30
N LEU A 471 3.02 -15.84 21.18
CA LEU A 471 3.96 -16.96 21.21
C LEU A 471 3.91 -17.73 19.91
N VAL A 472 5.08 -17.92 19.31
CA VAL A 472 5.25 -18.73 18.09
C VAL A 472 5.96 -20.01 18.48
N TYR A 473 5.34 -21.15 18.17
CA TYR A 473 5.94 -22.46 18.29
C TYR A 473 6.50 -22.88 16.94
N ILE A 474 7.81 -22.99 16.87
CA ILE A 474 8.52 -23.49 15.69
C ILE A 474 8.79 -24.98 15.87
N ILE A 475 8.35 -25.78 14.90
CA ILE A 475 8.46 -27.24 14.91
C ILE A 475 9.48 -27.69 13.88
N SER A 476 10.44 -28.51 14.31
CA SER A 476 11.47 -29.08 13.43
C SER A 476 11.28 -30.56 13.16
N ALA A 477 10.06 -30.94 12.77
CA ALA A 477 9.73 -32.26 12.24
C ALA A 477 8.63 -32.12 11.18
N HIS A 478 8.73 -32.85 10.07
CA HIS A 478 7.95 -32.72 8.82
C HIS A 478 6.45 -33.07 9.03
N GLU A 479 5.78 -33.59 8.01
CA GLU A 479 4.43 -34.21 7.98
C GLU A 479 4.23 -35.36 9.00
N TYR A 480 4.60 -35.19 10.26
CA TYR A 480 4.56 -36.22 11.30
C TYR A 480 3.70 -35.82 12.50
N VAL A 481 3.15 -34.59 12.54
CA VAL A 481 2.32 -34.06 13.62
C VAL A 481 1.08 -33.31 13.13
N THR A 482 0.00 -33.33 13.92
CA THR A 482 -1.35 -32.77 13.71
C THR A 482 -1.99 -32.37 15.07
N GLY A 483 -3.14 -31.68 15.07
CA GLY A 483 -3.97 -31.51 16.29
C GLY A 483 -3.82 -30.21 17.10
N PHE A 484 -3.42 -29.10 16.47
CA PHE A 484 -3.34 -27.79 17.12
C PHE A 484 -4.69 -27.04 17.08
N PRO A 485 -5.17 -26.42 18.19
CA PRO A 485 -6.41 -25.65 18.18
C PRO A 485 -6.38 -24.44 17.20
N ASN A 486 -7.52 -24.10 16.60
CA ASN A 486 -7.72 -23.02 15.61
C ASN A 486 -6.79 -23.07 14.39
N THR A 487 -6.87 -24.13 13.60
CA THR A 487 -6.25 -24.20 12.25
C THR A 487 -7.12 -23.48 11.23
N ARG A 488 -6.60 -22.42 10.61
CA ARG A 488 -7.13 -21.89 9.34
C ARG A 488 -6.66 -22.87 8.24
N THR A 489 -7.58 -23.43 7.47
CA THR A 489 -7.36 -24.60 6.60
C THR A 489 -7.01 -24.28 5.14
N ASP A 490 -6.63 -23.05 4.81
CA ASP A 490 -6.43 -22.65 3.40
C ASP A 490 -5.01 -22.92 2.87
N ASP A 491 -4.32 -23.91 3.45
CA ASP A 491 -2.92 -24.24 3.18
C ASP A 491 -2.81 -25.62 2.49
N ARG A 492 -3.45 -25.75 1.33
CA ARG A 492 -3.30 -26.92 0.44
C ARG A 492 -3.01 -26.46 -0.99
N ASP A 493 -1.73 -26.23 -1.29
CA ASP A 493 -1.06 -26.82 -2.47
C ASP A 493 0.32 -26.22 -2.82
N ARG A 494 0.82 -25.19 -2.11
CA ARG A 494 2.15 -24.63 -2.42
C ARG A 494 3.34 -25.36 -1.77
N GLY A 495 3.12 -26.09 -0.68
CA GLY A 495 4.18 -26.81 0.03
C GLY A 495 4.65 -28.11 -0.64
N THR A 496 3.81 -28.75 -1.46
CA THR A 496 4.08 -30.10 -1.98
C THR A 496 4.97 -30.11 -3.23
N ARG A 497 4.97 -29.05 -4.06
CA ARG A 497 5.83 -28.98 -5.25
C ARG A 497 7.31 -28.68 -4.96
N ALA A 498 7.62 -27.95 -3.88
CA ALA A 498 9.00 -27.61 -3.53
C ALA A 498 9.75 -28.74 -2.78
N LEU A 499 9.06 -29.78 -2.30
CA LEU A 499 9.65 -30.88 -1.53
C LEU A 499 9.92 -32.14 -2.36
N ALA A 500 9.41 -32.23 -3.59
CA ALA A 500 9.73 -33.33 -4.51
C ALA A 500 11.17 -33.24 -5.07
N SER A 501 11.75 -32.04 -5.16
CA SER A 501 13.10 -31.81 -5.71
C SER A 501 14.22 -32.08 -4.69
N ALA A 502 13.96 -31.94 -3.38
CA ALA A 502 14.95 -32.18 -2.33
C ALA A 502 15.17 -33.67 -2.00
N SER A 503 14.19 -34.55 -2.29
CA SER A 503 14.31 -36.00 -2.07
C SER A 503 15.12 -36.72 -3.15
N ALA A 504 15.34 -36.10 -4.31
CA ALA A 504 16.11 -36.70 -5.41
C ALA A 504 17.63 -36.67 -5.17
N ALA A 505 18.12 -35.79 -4.30
CA ALA A 505 19.56 -35.61 -4.03
C ALA A 505 20.16 -36.57 -2.98
N ALA A 506 19.36 -37.44 -2.36
CA ALA A 506 19.80 -38.30 -1.25
C ALA A 506 20.35 -39.68 -1.67
N LYS A 507 20.59 -39.94 -2.96
CA LYS A 507 21.07 -41.25 -3.46
C LYS A 507 22.61 -41.47 -3.41
N LYS A 508 23.40 -40.61 -2.76
CA LYS A 508 24.85 -40.84 -2.59
C LYS A 508 25.22 -41.09 -1.13
N LYS A 509 25.87 -42.24 -0.86
CA LYS A 509 26.42 -42.62 0.46
C LYS A 509 27.37 -41.51 0.97
N PRO A 510 27.18 -40.98 2.20
CA PRO A 510 28.08 -39.98 2.74
C PRO A 510 29.38 -40.63 3.23
N THR A 511 30.52 -40.02 2.90
CA THR A 511 31.83 -40.41 3.43
C THR A 511 32.01 -39.92 4.88
N LYS A 512 32.82 -40.64 5.67
CA LYS A 512 33.01 -40.49 7.13
C LYS A 512 33.44 -39.09 7.61
N ARG A 513 33.76 -38.15 6.71
CA ARG A 513 34.24 -36.79 7.06
C ARG A 513 33.13 -35.74 7.23
N ALA A 514 31.87 -36.07 6.93
CA ALA A 514 30.72 -35.16 7.08
C ALA A 514 30.07 -35.15 8.50
N ALA A 515 30.64 -35.86 9.47
CA ALA A 515 30.01 -36.14 10.76
C ALA A 515 29.99 -34.96 11.77
N ARG A 516 30.41 -33.75 11.39
CA ARG A 516 30.42 -32.58 12.31
C ARG A 516 29.73 -31.33 11.81
N ARG A 517 28.97 -31.40 10.72
CA ARG A 517 28.06 -30.30 10.36
C ARG A 517 26.83 -30.43 11.24
N ARG A 518 26.71 -29.61 12.29
CA ARG A 518 25.46 -29.46 13.08
C ARG A 518 24.33 -29.28 12.07
N THR A 519 23.51 -30.30 11.90
CA THR A 519 22.32 -30.25 11.06
C THR A 519 21.47 -29.12 11.60
N ARG A 520 21.43 -27.98 10.90
CA ARG A 520 20.50 -26.89 11.23
C ARG A 520 19.12 -27.54 11.27
N ALA A 521 18.43 -27.41 12.40
CA ALA A 521 17.09 -27.95 12.55
C ALA A 521 16.22 -27.31 11.48
N LEU A 522 15.80 -28.09 10.49
CA LEU A 522 14.93 -27.62 9.42
C LEU A 522 13.62 -27.16 10.08
N ILE A 523 13.22 -25.92 9.82
CA ILE A 523 11.95 -25.38 10.33
C ILE A 523 10.86 -25.91 9.42
N LEU A 524 9.96 -26.70 9.99
CA LEU A 524 9.01 -27.54 9.25
C LEU A 524 7.55 -27.14 9.51
N GLY A 525 7.31 -26.21 10.43
CA GLY A 525 6.02 -25.58 10.66
C GLY A 525 6.09 -24.55 11.79
N GLN A 526 5.16 -23.59 11.78
CA GLN A 526 5.02 -22.57 12.82
C GLN A 526 3.56 -22.45 13.26
N LYS A 527 3.31 -22.29 14.57
CA LYS A 527 1.96 -22.07 15.11
C LYS A 527 1.96 -20.93 16.14
N PHE A 528 0.94 -20.09 16.08
CA PHE A 528 0.81 -18.90 16.92
C PHE A 528 -0.23 -19.11 18.02
N VAL A 529 0.10 -18.69 19.24
CA VAL A 529 -0.80 -18.64 20.39
C VAL A 529 -0.67 -17.26 21.03
N THR A 530 -1.77 -16.52 21.14
CA THR A 530 -1.81 -15.21 21.80
C THR A 530 -2.51 -15.35 23.15
N LEU A 531 -1.87 -14.84 24.21
CA LEU A 531 -2.34 -14.87 25.59
C LEU A 531 -2.45 -13.44 26.13
N LYS A 532 -3.45 -13.16 26.96
CA LYS A 532 -3.45 -11.95 27.80
C LYS A 532 -2.56 -12.14 29.03
N GLY A 533 -2.08 -11.05 29.63
CA GLY A 533 -1.34 -11.07 30.89
C GLY A 533 -2.09 -11.85 31.98
N GLY A 534 -1.38 -12.68 32.73
CA GLY A 534 -1.94 -13.58 33.74
C GLY A 534 -2.59 -14.86 33.20
N GLN A 535 -2.78 -15.01 31.88
CA GLN A 535 -3.41 -16.20 31.31
C GLN A 535 -2.44 -17.36 31.07
N ARG A 536 -3.01 -18.58 31.02
CA ARG A 536 -2.31 -19.83 30.71
C ARG A 536 -2.91 -20.48 29.46
N ALA A 537 -2.07 -21.06 28.59
CA ALA A 537 -2.50 -21.88 27.46
C ALA A 537 -1.82 -23.26 27.48
N LYS A 538 -2.55 -24.25 26.96
CA LYS A 538 -2.09 -25.62 26.72
C LYS A 538 -1.89 -25.85 25.22
N VAL A 539 -0.67 -26.17 24.82
CA VAL A 539 -0.34 -26.56 23.44
C VAL A 539 -0.30 -28.08 23.35
N ARG A 540 -1.14 -28.64 22.48
CA ARG A 540 -1.22 -30.09 22.22
C ARG A 540 -0.64 -30.40 20.84
N VAL A 541 0.22 -31.41 20.78
CA VAL A 541 0.86 -31.90 19.55
C VAL A 541 0.62 -33.40 19.43
N THR A 542 0.00 -33.86 18.36
CA THR A 542 -0.32 -35.29 18.14
C THR A 542 0.38 -35.81 16.90
N LEU A 543 1.04 -36.98 16.95
CA LEU A 543 1.65 -37.58 15.76
C LEU A 543 0.58 -37.99 14.75
N ASN A 544 0.78 -37.65 13.48
CA ASN A 544 -0.09 -38.10 12.40
C ASN A 544 0.26 -39.54 11.94
N ALA A 545 -0.41 -40.05 10.90
CA ALA A 545 -0.22 -41.41 10.42
C ALA A 545 1.25 -41.74 10.05
N ALA A 546 1.95 -40.82 9.37
CA ALA A 546 3.35 -41.01 8.98
C ALA A 546 4.28 -40.95 10.20
N GLY A 547 4.04 -40.03 11.14
CA GLY A 547 4.80 -39.92 12.39
C GLY A 547 4.66 -41.15 13.28
N ARG A 548 3.44 -41.71 13.36
CA ARG A 548 3.16 -42.98 14.07
C ARG A 548 3.89 -44.16 13.44
N ARG A 549 3.95 -44.25 12.09
CA ARG A 549 4.70 -45.30 11.38
C ARG A 549 6.20 -45.19 11.66
N LEU A 550 6.75 -43.98 11.64
CA LEU A 550 8.16 -43.74 11.99
C LEU A 550 8.47 -44.09 13.44
N LEU A 551 7.59 -43.71 14.37
CA LEU A 551 7.76 -44.07 15.78
C LEU A 551 7.75 -45.58 15.99
N LYS A 552 6.86 -46.32 15.31
CA LYS A 552 6.84 -47.80 15.33
C LYS A 552 8.13 -48.39 14.77
N ARG A 553 8.66 -47.86 13.66
CA ARG A 553 9.88 -48.36 13.00
C ARG A 553 11.16 -48.07 13.77
N SER A 554 11.25 -46.89 14.37
CA SER A 554 12.47 -46.41 15.05
C SER A 554 12.47 -46.64 16.56
N GLY A 555 11.34 -47.04 17.14
CA GLY A 555 11.13 -47.20 18.59
C GLY A 555 11.12 -45.89 19.38
N LYS A 556 11.66 -44.80 18.82
CA LYS A 556 11.78 -43.48 19.44
C LYS A 556 11.79 -42.38 18.38
N LEU A 557 10.94 -41.38 18.54
CA LEU A 557 10.89 -40.19 17.69
C LEU A 557 11.11 -38.94 18.54
N THR A 558 12.04 -38.08 18.13
CA THR A 558 12.39 -36.86 18.87
C THR A 558 12.06 -35.62 18.05
N LEU A 559 11.32 -34.69 18.64
CA LEU A 559 10.96 -33.40 18.06
C LEU A 559 11.57 -32.26 18.89
N TYR A 560 11.79 -31.12 18.26
CA TYR A 560 12.13 -29.87 18.93
C TYR A 560 11.01 -28.86 18.72
N LEU A 561 10.50 -28.31 19.82
CA LEU A 561 9.49 -27.26 19.84
C LEU A 561 10.14 -26.02 20.44
N THR A 562 10.24 -24.97 19.64
CA THR A 562 10.83 -23.71 20.09
C THR A 562 9.74 -22.69 20.34
N ALA A 563 9.59 -22.25 21.58
CA ALA A 563 8.72 -21.13 21.93
C ALA A 563 9.49 -19.82 21.74
N THR A 564 8.90 -18.93 20.96
CA THR A 564 9.43 -17.61 20.62
C THR A 564 8.40 -16.58 21.08
N GLN A 565 8.79 -15.63 21.93
CA GLN A 565 7.92 -14.52 22.32
C GLN A 565 8.12 -13.40 21.33
N ARG A 566 7.03 -12.93 20.75
CA ARG A 566 7.02 -11.72 19.94
C ARG A 566 6.80 -10.51 20.85
N GLY A 567 7.76 -9.60 20.89
CA GLY A 567 7.61 -8.31 21.55
C GLY A 567 6.78 -7.33 20.71
N ALA A 568 6.53 -6.13 21.25
CA ALA A 568 5.86 -5.05 20.52
C ALA A 568 6.67 -4.55 19.30
N ASP A 569 7.98 -4.83 19.29
CA ASP A 569 8.93 -4.63 18.20
C ASP A 569 8.81 -5.68 17.07
N GLY A 570 7.91 -6.66 17.20
CA GLY A 570 7.66 -7.68 16.18
C GLY A 570 8.77 -8.74 16.06
N VAL A 571 9.90 -8.56 16.74
CA VAL A 571 11.04 -9.47 16.75
C VAL A 571 10.75 -10.64 17.69
N GLY A 572 10.80 -11.86 17.15
CA GLY A 572 10.60 -13.08 17.92
C GLY A 572 11.82 -13.41 18.77
N LYS A 573 11.82 -13.05 20.05
CA LYS A 573 12.87 -13.47 20.99
C LYS A 573 12.64 -14.92 21.38
N ARG A 574 13.62 -15.79 21.11
CA ARG A 574 13.55 -17.19 21.51
C ARG A 574 13.52 -17.30 23.03
N ILE A 575 12.42 -17.81 23.57
CA ILE A 575 12.25 -18.02 25.01
C ILE A 575 12.98 -19.29 25.40
N LYS A 576 12.61 -20.42 24.76
CA LYS A 576 13.20 -21.73 25.04
C LYS A 576 12.89 -22.73 23.93
N ALA A 577 13.83 -23.63 23.68
CA ALA A 577 13.59 -24.83 22.89
C ALA A 577 13.38 -26.03 23.81
N VAL A 578 12.31 -26.78 23.58
CA VAL A 578 11.94 -27.97 24.34
C VAL A 578 12.03 -29.18 23.44
N LYS A 579 12.76 -30.20 23.91
CA LYS A 579 12.87 -31.48 23.23
C LYS A 579 11.73 -32.38 23.69
N VAL A 580 10.91 -32.84 22.75
CA VAL A 580 9.85 -33.82 22.99
C VAL A 580 10.26 -35.16 22.43
N THR A 581 10.14 -36.23 23.22
CA THR A 581 10.50 -37.57 22.78
C THR A 581 9.30 -38.51 22.94
N PHE A 582 8.80 -39.02 21.83
CA PHE A 582 7.83 -40.10 21.80
C PHE A 582 8.55 -41.44 21.82
N ARG A 583 8.00 -42.41 22.56
CA ARG A 583 8.51 -43.79 22.62
C ARG A 583 7.39 -44.73 22.25
N ALA A 584 7.68 -45.70 21.38
CA ALA A 584 6.72 -46.73 21.06
C ALA A 584 6.43 -47.55 22.33
N LYS A 585 5.16 -47.90 22.57
CA LYS A 585 4.83 -48.89 23.60
C LYS A 585 5.53 -50.19 23.20
N ARG A 586 6.38 -50.74 24.08
CA ARG A 586 6.89 -52.11 23.90
C ARG A 586 5.67 -53.02 23.79
N ALA A 587 5.56 -53.79 22.71
CA ALA A 587 4.63 -54.91 22.69
C ALA A 587 4.95 -55.75 23.93
N GLY A 588 3.97 -55.92 24.83
CA GLY A 588 4.13 -56.81 25.96
C GLY A 588 4.58 -58.17 25.42
N ARG A 589 5.61 -58.75 26.03
CA ARG A 589 5.94 -60.16 25.82
C ARG A 589 4.64 -60.94 25.92
N ARG A 590 4.21 -61.57 24.82
CA ARG A 590 3.21 -62.64 24.90
C ARG A 590 3.74 -63.62 25.94
N ALA A 591 2.95 -63.87 26.98
CA ALA A 591 3.20 -64.99 27.87
C ALA A 591 3.38 -66.26 27.02
N PRO A 592 4.30 -67.18 27.37
CA PRO A 592 4.47 -68.39 26.60
C PRO A 592 3.15 -69.15 26.56
N ALA A 593 2.75 -69.59 25.38
CA ALA A 593 1.57 -70.42 25.21
C ALA A 593 1.71 -71.64 26.12
N LYS A 594 0.77 -71.82 27.06
CA LYS A 594 0.57 -73.10 27.73
C LYS A 594 0.38 -74.15 26.64
N LYS A 595 1.34 -75.06 26.48
CA LYS A 595 1.12 -76.32 25.78
C LYS A 595 -0.01 -77.03 26.53
N ARG A 596 -1.16 -77.15 25.88
CA ARG A 596 -2.14 -78.20 26.19
C ARG A 596 -1.62 -79.48 25.56
N ARG A 597 -0.98 -80.32 26.38
CA ARG A 597 -1.26 -81.74 26.53
C ARG A 597 -0.61 -82.21 27.81
#